data_AF-A0A2K2U1J3-F1
#
_entry.id   AF-A0A2K2U1J3-F1
#
_cell.length_a   1.000
_cell.length_b   1.000
_cell.length_c   1.000
_cell.angle_alpha   90.00
_cell.angle_beta   90.00
_cell.angle_gamma   90.00
#
_symmetry.space_group_name_H-M   'P 1'
#
loop_
_entity.id
_entity.type
_entity.pdbx_description
1 polymer ?
#
loop_
_entity_poly.entity_id
_entity_poly.type
_entity_poly.pdbx_seq_one_letter_code
_entity_poly.pdbx_strand_id
1 'polypeptide(L)'
;MIFGLSLLFGLSERVGVQSYLSYHLLTVLNDQYYFSFAVLPVFLFLCTSVMEDDTVLVLVRYGTYGRYFFHKWLALSLIAVWFWIGQIGALLLSGLGLPITGNWPGASVGQWREVFILLQKYFPSPWAAILCCAGQMLLGYWMIALITLCLGHFFSRSMAVRLLMALYLFAVLWIKLPVMSCPPFVYLTGLNHWVFLLHNLAYPWRLPLTTATSAVLAAIMVWLVTCRWSRRIAVPGRCKQGLAPYYRRILFTSKNVLILVGMILLVTVWTWVAGGVPEDSADWLIRLFIGHGTGYFYPMGLLTLLTMELLPLWPLGGFCTRAVGERSIFLTVRLKRRNDILWALLHTGHLWILLYGGLLTLAAIIPPLLLNFPLDRGLAAAAVGLKLLDVAFQFLLILSALCITGHATAGFVAALLLHFLCVFPISWLPTGISSLARLDFPQTGGTIPGAAAAVLLAALYLALVLWLYGRGIKRLFNH
;
A
#
# COMPACT_ATOMS: atom_id res chain seq x y z
N MET A 1 -28.72 -10.58 -14.03
CA MET A 1 -28.27 -9.46 -13.17
C MET A 1 -27.57 -8.36 -13.99
N ILE A 2 -26.54 -8.67 -14.78
CA ILE A 2 -25.78 -7.70 -15.61
C ILE A 2 -26.67 -6.95 -16.62
N PHE A 3 -27.44 -7.69 -17.41
CA PHE A 3 -28.39 -7.10 -18.38
C PHE A 3 -29.46 -6.24 -17.72
N GLY A 4 -29.81 -6.56 -16.47
CA GLY A 4 -30.71 -5.76 -15.66
C GLY A 4 -30.06 -4.45 -15.20
N LEU A 5 -28.78 -4.48 -14.79
CA LEU A 5 -28.03 -3.27 -14.43
C LEU A 5 -27.79 -2.35 -15.63
N SER A 6 -27.40 -2.89 -16.79
CA SER A 6 -27.25 -2.11 -18.02
C SER A 6 -28.57 -1.47 -18.48
N LEU A 7 -29.68 -2.19 -18.31
CA LEU A 7 -31.01 -1.68 -18.63
C LEU A 7 -31.50 -0.66 -17.60
N LEU A 8 -31.22 -0.85 -16.30
CA LEU A 8 -31.54 0.11 -15.24
C LEU A 8 -30.78 1.43 -15.38
N PHE A 9 -29.47 1.37 -15.64
CA PHE A 9 -28.66 2.57 -15.91
C PHE A 9 -29.12 3.25 -17.20
N GLY A 10 -29.41 2.48 -18.25
CA GLY A 10 -30.00 3.00 -19.49
C GLY A 10 -31.38 3.64 -19.28
N LEU A 11 -32.23 3.13 -18.40
CA LEU A 11 -33.53 3.74 -18.09
C LEU A 11 -33.40 4.96 -17.17
N SER A 12 -32.39 4.99 -16.28
CA SER A 12 -32.13 6.12 -15.39
C SER A 12 -31.78 7.39 -16.14
N GLU A 13 -31.01 7.30 -17.23
CA GLU A 13 -30.66 8.46 -18.06
C GLU A 13 -31.84 9.03 -18.86
N ARG A 14 -32.95 8.29 -18.96
CA ARG A 14 -34.17 8.73 -19.65
C ARG A 14 -34.96 9.78 -18.85
N VAL A 15 -34.75 9.83 -17.53
CA VAL A 15 -35.44 10.75 -16.62
C VAL A 15 -34.74 12.11 -16.68
N GLY A 16 -34.99 12.89 -17.75
CA GLY A 16 -34.50 14.27 -17.77
C GLY A 16 -34.66 15.07 -19.06
N VAL A 17 -34.60 14.48 -20.26
CA VAL A 17 -34.67 15.23 -21.53
C VAL A 17 -35.22 14.33 -22.64
N GLN A 18 -36.07 14.86 -23.53
CA GLN A 18 -36.44 14.18 -24.79
C GLN A 18 -35.20 14.09 -25.70
N SER A 19 -34.45 13.00 -25.59
CA SER A 19 -33.25 12.74 -26.38
C SER A 19 -33.51 11.69 -27.47
N TYR A 20 -32.89 11.86 -28.63
CA TYR A 20 -32.90 10.88 -29.72
C TYR A 20 -32.11 9.62 -29.34
N LEU A 21 -32.41 8.48 -29.96
CA LEU A 21 -31.77 7.19 -29.68
C LEU A 21 -30.23 7.26 -29.77
N SER A 22 -29.70 7.94 -30.78
CA SER A 22 -28.26 8.10 -30.99
C SER A 22 -27.58 8.82 -29.84
N TYR A 23 -28.22 9.81 -29.23
CA TYR A 23 -27.68 10.54 -28.09
C TYR A 23 -27.77 9.73 -26.81
N HIS A 24 -28.89 9.04 -26.61
CA HIS A 24 -29.08 8.12 -25.49
C HIS A 24 -28.00 7.04 -25.44
N LEU A 25 -27.67 6.44 -26.59
CA LEU A 25 -26.59 5.46 -26.66
C LEU A 25 -25.22 6.08 -26.39
N LEU A 26 -24.98 7.30 -26.88
CA LEU A 26 -23.71 7.99 -26.71
C LEU A 26 -23.48 8.46 -25.27
N THR A 27 -24.53 8.84 -24.52
CA THR A 27 -24.42 9.18 -23.10
C THR A 27 -24.07 7.95 -22.29
N VAL A 28 -24.84 6.86 -22.42
CA VAL A 28 -24.61 5.66 -21.62
C VAL A 28 -23.26 4.99 -21.96
N LEU A 29 -22.83 5.02 -23.23
CA LEU A 29 -21.51 4.47 -23.62
C LEU A 29 -20.33 5.28 -23.07
N ASN A 30 -20.52 6.57 -22.80
CA ASN A 30 -19.48 7.44 -22.25
C ASN A 30 -19.62 7.66 -20.74
N ASP A 31 -20.65 7.09 -20.09
CA ASP A 31 -20.79 7.12 -18.64
C ASP A 31 -19.70 6.27 -17.98
N GLN A 32 -18.77 6.97 -17.32
CA GLN A 32 -17.63 6.38 -16.65
C GLN A 32 -18.02 5.55 -15.43
N TYR A 33 -19.14 5.89 -14.78
CA TYR A 33 -19.62 5.23 -13.57
C TYR A 33 -20.28 3.90 -13.91
N TYR A 34 -21.13 3.88 -14.93
CA TYR A 34 -21.75 2.65 -15.42
C TYR A 34 -20.70 1.56 -15.71
N PHE A 35 -19.69 1.87 -16.51
CA PHE A 35 -18.69 0.86 -16.86
C PHE A 35 -17.83 0.43 -15.65
N SER A 36 -17.33 1.40 -14.88
CA SER A 36 -16.37 1.12 -13.81
C SER A 36 -17.00 0.34 -12.66
N PHE A 37 -18.27 0.60 -12.33
CA PHE A 37 -18.92 -0.02 -11.18
C PHE A 37 -19.85 -1.18 -11.55
N ALA A 38 -20.43 -1.22 -12.75
CA ALA A 38 -21.35 -2.29 -13.15
C ALA A 38 -20.73 -3.33 -14.08
N VAL A 39 -19.92 -2.91 -15.06
CA VAL A 39 -19.47 -3.78 -16.16
C VAL A 39 -18.09 -4.38 -15.87
N LEU A 40 -17.12 -3.55 -15.49
CA LEU A 40 -15.73 -3.96 -15.26
C LEU A 40 -15.57 -5.01 -14.15
N PRO A 41 -16.23 -4.91 -12.97
CA PRO A 41 -16.08 -5.91 -11.91
C PRO A 41 -16.55 -7.29 -12.36
N VAL A 42 -17.62 -7.34 -13.13
CA VAL A 42 -18.19 -8.60 -13.63
C VAL A 42 -17.31 -9.20 -14.71
N PHE A 43 -16.79 -8.38 -15.62
CA PHE A 43 -15.85 -8.84 -16.63
C PHE A 43 -14.53 -9.35 -16.02
N LEU A 44 -14.01 -8.66 -14.99
CA LEU A 44 -12.84 -9.12 -14.25
C LEU A 44 -13.12 -10.43 -13.51
N PHE A 45 -14.30 -10.58 -12.90
CA PHE A 45 -14.71 -11.84 -12.28
C PHE A 45 -14.71 -13.00 -13.28
N LEU A 46 -15.31 -12.79 -14.47
CA LEU A 46 -15.29 -13.75 -15.58
C LEU A 46 -13.85 -14.10 -16.00
N CYS A 47 -12.97 -13.11 -16.12
CA CYS A 47 -11.58 -13.37 -16.47
C CYS A 47 -10.85 -14.17 -15.37
N THR A 48 -11.14 -13.87 -14.09
CA THR A 48 -10.48 -14.56 -12.98
C THR A 48 -10.88 -16.03 -12.82
N SER A 49 -12.07 -16.42 -13.27
CA SER A 49 -12.50 -17.82 -13.23
C SER A 49 -11.81 -18.69 -14.28
N VAL A 50 -11.30 -18.08 -15.37
CA VAL A 50 -10.66 -18.76 -16.51
C VAL A 50 -9.13 -18.57 -16.52
N MET A 51 -8.55 -17.81 -15.58
CA MET A 51 -7.13 -17.45 -15.63
C MET A 51 -6.17 -18.64 -15.43
N GLU A 52 -6.59 -19.68 -14.72
CA GLU A 52 -5.71 -20.81 -14.34
C GLU A 52 -5.43 -21.71 -15.56
N ASP A 53 -4.17 -22.13 -15.72
CA ASP A 53 -3.77 -23.06 -16.79
C ASP A 53 -4.55 -24.38 -16.70
N ASP A 54 -4.95 -24.91 -17.86
CA ASP A 54 -5.65 -26.19 -17.96
C ASP A 54 -4.73 -27.37 -17.63
N THR A 55 -5.32 -28.56 -17.48
CA THR A 55 -4.56 -29.78 -17.19
C THR A 55 -3.46 -30.03 -18.22
N VAL A 56 -2.36 -30.63 -17.77
CA VAL A 56 -1.16 -30.90 -18.61
C VAL A 56 -1.51 -31.69 -19.87
N LEU A 57 -2.53 -32.55 -19.82
CA LEU A 57 -3.06 -33.32 -20.96
C LEU A 57 -3.57 -32.43 -22.11
N VAL A 58 -4.17 -31.29 -21.79
CA VAL A 58 -4.63 -30.32 -22.79
C VAL A 58 -3.44 -29.59 -23.41
N LEU A 59 -2.44 -29.25 -22.59
CA LEU A 59 -1.22 -28.56 -23.05
C LEU A 59 -0.45 -29.35 -24.12
N VAL A 60 -0.33 -30.67 -23.93
CA VAL A 60 0.40 -31.57 -24.85
C VAL A 60 -0.21 -31.55 -26.27
N ARG A 61 -1.53 -31.36 -26.39
CA ARG A 61 -2.23 -31.31 -27.69
C ARG A 61 -1.83 -30.12 -28.56
N TYR A 62 -1.33 -29.03 -27.97
CA TYR A 62 -0.98 -27.79 -28.69
C TYR A 62 0.51 -27.70 -29.07
N GLY A 63 1.34 -28.63 -28.60
CA GLY A 63 2.78 -28.74 -28.90
C GLY A 63 3.67 -27.67 -28.25
N THR A 64 3.24 -26.41 -28.21
CA THR A 64 3.96 -25.30 -27.55
C THR A 64 3.04 -24.49 -26.64
N TYR A 65 3.59 -23.99 -25.52
CA TYR A 65 2.82 -23.17 -24.59
C TYR A 65 2.29 -21.88 -25.24
N GLY A 66 3.08 -21.24 -26.11
CA GLY A 66 2.65 -20.04 -26.83
C GLY A 66 1.41 -20.26 -27.70
N ARG A 67 1.33 -21.40 -28.41
CA ARG A 67 0.12 -21.76 -29.18
C ARG A 67 -1.08 -22.00 -28.27
N TYR A 68 -0.90 -22.74 -27.18
CA TYR A 68 -1.96 -22.94 -26.18
C TYR A 68 -2.46 -21.60 -25.63
N PHE A 69 -1.56 -20.73 -25.19
CA PHE A 69 -1.91 -19.43 -24.63
C PHE A 69 -2.65 -18.54 -25.62
N PHE A 70 -2.23 -18.52 -26.89
CA PHE A 70 -2.92 -17.75 -27.93
C PHE A 70 -4.34 -18.26 -28.19
N HIS A 71 -4.54 -19.58 -28.26
CA HIS A 71 -5.88 -20.16 -28.43
C HIS A 71 -6.76 -19.90 -27.20
N LYS A 72 -6.19 -19.94 -25.99
CA LYS A 72 -6.89 -19.60 -24.76
C LYS A 72 -7.28 -18.13 -24.68
N TRP A 73 -6.38 -17.23 -25.07
CA TRP A 73 -6.68 -15.80 -25.18
C TRP A 73 -7.76 -15.52 -26.23
N LEU A 74 -7.71 -16.19 -27.38
CA LEU A 74 -8.74 -16.09 -28.42
C LEU A 74 -10.09 -16.59 -27.90
N ALA A 75 -10.13 -17.73 -27.20
CA ALA A 75 -11.34 -18.25 -26.60
C ALA A 75 -11.93 -17.27 -25.56
N LEU A 76 -11.12 -16.72 -24.65
CA LEU A 76 -11.57 -15.71 -23.69
C LEU A 76 -12.03 -14.43 -24.39
N SER A 77 -11.38 -14.05 -25.48
CA SER A 77 -11.74 -12.90 -26.32
C SER A 77 -13.08 -13.12 -27.03
N LEU A 78 -13.41 -14.34 -27.45
CA LEU A 78 -14.72 -14.70 -28.00
C LEU A 78 -15.82 -14.62 -26.93
N ILE A 79 -15.54 -15.06 -25.71
CA ILE A 79 -16.47 -14.88 -24.59
C ILE A 79 -16.68 -13.39 -24.31
N ALA A 80 -15.62 -12.58 -24.39
CA ALA A 80 -15.71 -11.13 -24.27
C ALA A 80 -16.55 -10.48 -25.38
N VAL A 81 -16.50 -11.00 -26.61
CA VAL A 81 -17.39 -10.56 -27.71
C VAL A 81 -18.84 -10.84 -27.37
N TRP A 82 -19.19 -12.04 -26.89
CA TRP A 82 -20.56 -12.35 -26.48
C TRP A 82 -21.05 -11.48 -25.32
N PHE A 83 -20.18 -11.23 -24.35
CA PHE A 83 -20.45 -10.30 -23.25
C PHE A 83 -20.73 -8.88 -23.76
N TRP A 84 -19.90 -8.39 -24.69
CA TRP A 84 -20.07 -7.08 -25.33
C TRP A 84 -21.34 -7.00 -26.18
N ILE A 85 -21.65 -8.01 -26.99
CA ILE A 85 -22.90 -8.07 -27.79
C ILE A 85 -24.10 -7.96 -26.86
N GLY A 86 -24.12 -8.73 -25.77
CA GLY A 86 -25.21 -8.66 -24.81
C GLY A 86 -25.34 -7.28 -24.15
N GLN A 87 -24.21 -6.65 -23.82
CA GLN A 87 -24.18 -5.29 -23.25
C GLN A 87 -24.76 -4.27 -24.25
N ILE A 88 -24.29 -4.26 -25.49
CA ILE A 88 -24.81 -3.36 -26.54
C ILE A 88 -26.29 -3.64 -26.81
N GLY A 89 -26.70 -4.91 -26.83
CA GLY A 89 -28.11 -5.31 -26.99
C GLY A 89 -29.00 -4.76 -25.87
N ALA A 90 -28.55 -4.83 -24.61
CA ALA A 90 -29.29 -4.27 -23.49
C ALA A 90 -29.39 -2.73 -23.52
N LEU A 91 -28.32 -2.06 -23.98
CA LEU A 91 -28.34 -0.61 -24.21
C LEU A 91 -29.32 -0.21 -25.32
N LEU A 92 -29.35 -0.95 -26.43
CA LEU A 92 -30.32 -0.76 -27.50
C LEU A 92 -31.76 -0.97 -27.02
N LEU A 93 -32.00 -2.02 -26.22
CA LEU A 93 -33.30 -2.28 -25.59
C LEU A 93 -33.73 -1.13 -24.67
N SER A 94 -32.80 -0.52 -23.94
CA SER A 94 -33.10 0.64 -23.08
C SER A 94 -33.55 1.88 -23.88
N GLY A 95 -33.14 2.00 -25.14
CA GLY A 95 -33.51 3.08 -26.05
C GLY A 95 -34.76 2.82 -26.90
N LEU A 96 -35.43 1.68 -26.74
CA LEU A 96 -36.65 1.36 -27.49
C LEU A 96 -37.74 2.42 -27.27
N GLY A 97 -38.27 2.95 -28.36
CA GLY A 97 -39.28 4.00 -28.36
C GLY A 97 -38.75 5.44 -28.46
N LEU A 98 -37.44 5.64 -28.62
CA LEU A 98 -36.85 6.95 -28.93
C LEU A 98 -36.75 7.19 -30.46
N PRO A 99 -36.91 8.44 -30.93
CA PRO A 99 -36.78 8.77 -32.35
C PRO A 99 -35.32 8.62 -32.82
N ILE A 100 -35.13 8.18 -34.06
CA ILE A 100 -33.82 7.95 -34.69
C ILE A 100 -33.42 9.20 -35.48
N THR A 101 -32.21 9.73 -35.22
CA THR A 101 -31.59 10.80 -36.03
C THR A 101 -30.18 10.43 -36.46
N GLY A 102 -29.81 10.87 -37.67
CA GLY A 102 -28.48 10.67 -38.25
C GLY A 102 -27.53 11.87 -38.09
N ASN A 103 -28.05 13.03 -37.70
CA ASN A 103 -27.28 14.27 -37.64
C ASN A 103 -26.89 14.61 -36.20
N TRP A 104 -25.79 15.35 -36.02
CA TRP A 104 -25.41 15.95 -34.74
C TRP A 104 -26.42 17.04 -34.33
N PRO A 105 -26.58 17.31 -33.02
CA PRO A 105 -27.58 18.26 -32.55
C PRO A 105 -27.13 19.70 -32.86
N GLY A 106 -27.97 20.46 -33.55
CA GLY A 106 -27.83 21.90 -33.61
C GLY A 106 -28.16 22.49 -32.24
N ALA A 107 -27.14 22.95 -31.52
CA ALA A 107 -27.22 23.50 -30.15
C ALA A 107 -27.81 22.53 -29.10
N SER A 108 -27.07 21.48 -28.73
CA SER A 108 -27.43 20.63 -27.57
C SER A 108 -27.36 21.41 -26.25
N VAL A 109 -28.51 21.57 -25.59
CA VAL A 109 -28.62 22.05 -24.21
C VAL A 109 -28.49 20.85 -23.27
N GLY A 110 -27.48 20.81 -22.40
CA GLY A 110 -27.32 19.75 -21.39
C GLY A 110 -25.88 19.52 -20.91
N GLN A 111 -25.73 18.71 -19.85
CA GLN A 111 -24.46 18.38 -19.17
C GLN A 111 -23.43 17.69 -20.09
N TRP A 112 -23.87 17.04 -21.17
CA TRP A 112 -23.02 16.30 -22.13
C TRP A 112 -22.59 17.12 -23.36
N ARG A 113 -22.87 18.43 -23.39
CA ARG A 113 -22.59 19.32 -24.53
C ARG A 113 -21.12 19.29 -24.94
N GLU A 114 -20.21 19.38 -23.99
CA GLU A 114 -18.76 19.40 -24.25
C GLU A 114 -18.27 18.08 -24.88
N VAL A 115 -18.84 16.96 -24.45
CA VAL A 115 -18.52 15.62 -24.96
C VAL A 115 -18.99 15.47 -26.40
N PHE A 116 -20.19 15.95 -26.73
CA PHE A 116 -20.73 15.88 -28.10
C PHE A 116 -19.99 16.81 -29.06
N ILE A 117 -19.60 18.01 -28.62
CA ILE A 117 -18.76 18.92 -29.42
C ILE A 117 -17.40 18.27 -29.72
N LEU A 118 -16.79 17.62 -28.73
CA LEU A 118 -15.52 16.92 -28.91
C LEU A 118 -15.66 15.76 -29.92
N LEU A 119 -16.71 14.96 -29.82
CA LEU A 119 -16.94 13.83 -30.73
C LEU A 119 -17.28 14.28 -32.15
N GLN A 120 -18.04 15.37 -32.30
CA GLN A 120 -18.36 15.96 -33.61
C GLN A 120 -17.11 16.40 -34.37
N LYS A 121 -16.04 16.82 -33.68
CA LYS A 121 -14.77 17.20 -34.30
C LYS A 121 -14.09 16.02 -35.02
N TYR A 122 -14.28 14.80 -34.53
CA TYR A 122 -13.60 13.60 -35.03
C TYR A 122 -14.49 12.71 -35.90
N PHE A 123 -15.82 12.75 -35.73
CA PHE A 123 -16.75 11.84 -36.38
C PHE A 123 -17.80 12.54 -37.23
N PRO A 124 -18.03 12.08 -38.48
CA PRO A 124 -18.99 12.68 -39.40
C PRO A 124 -20.45 12.48 -38.95
N SER A 125 -20.74 11.41 -38.20
CA SER A 125 -22.09 11.12 -37.69
C SER A 125 -22.07 10.56 -36.26
N PRO A 126 -23.16 10.71 -35.48
CA PRO A 126 -23.28 10.11 -34.15
C PRO A 126 -23.16 8.58 -34.18
N TRP A 127 -23.67 7.93 -35.22
CA TRP A 127 -23.59 6.47 -35.39
C TRP A 127 -22.14 6.00 -35.61
N ALA A 128 -21.32 6.78 -36.33
CA ALA A 128 -19.90 6.50 -36.45
C ALA A 128 -19.19 6.60 -35.09
N ALA A 129 -19.54 7.61 -34.27
CA ALA A 129 -19.00 7.76 -32.92
C ALA A 129 -19.41 6.58 -32.00
N ILE A 130 -20.68 6.14 -32.07
CA ILE A 130 -21.16 4.95 -31.33
C ILE A 130 -20.36 3.71 -31.70
N LEU A 131 -20.20 3.43 -33.00
CA LEU A 131 -19.45 2.28 -33.49
C LEU A 131 -17.99 2.31 -33.02
N CYS A 132 -17.34 3.48 -33.09
CA CYS A 132 -15.96 3.64 -32.62
C CYS A 132 -15.82 3.49 -31.10
N CYS A 133 -16.73 4.08 -30.31
CA CYS A 133 -16.74 3.90 -28.86
C CYS A 133 -16.97 2.43 -28.46
N ALA A 134 -17.92 1.77 -29.12
CA ALA A 134 -18.22 0.38 -28.86
C ALA A 134 -17.07 -0.55 -29.30
N GLY A 135 -16.43 -0.28 -30.44
CA GLY A 135 -15.24 -0.99 -30.89
C GLY A 135 -14.04 -0.82 -29.96
N GLN A 136 -13.80 0.40 -29.47
CA GLN A 136 -12.74 0.68 -28.49
C GLN A 136 -12.97 -0.11 -27.18
N MET A 137 -14.22 -0.18 -26.71
CA MET A 137 -14.58 -0.96 -25.52
C MET A 137 -14.23 -2.45 -25.69
N LEU A 138 -14.50 -3.01 -26.87
CA LEU A 138 -14.16 -4.39 -27.21
C LEU A 138 -12.64 -4.63 -27.21
N LEU A 139 -11.86 -3.72 -27.80
CA LEU A 139 -10.39 -3.76 -27.75
C LEU A 139 -9.88 -3.73 -26.31
N GLY A 140 -10.51 -2.91 -25.45
CA GLY A 140 -10.21 -2.85 -24.03
C GLY A 140 -10.44 -4.20 -23.33
N TYR A 141 -11.54 -4.89 -23.63
CA TYR A 141 -11.79 -6.23 -23.10
C TYR A 141 -10.75 -7.25 -23.52
N TRP A 142 -10.30 -7.22 -24.79
CA TRP A 142 -9.24 -8.13 -25.26
C TRP A 142 -7.90 -7.89 -24.55
N MET A 143 -7.56 -6.63 -24.25
CA MET A 143 -6.37 -6.30 -23.47
C MET A 143 -6.47 -6.69 -22.01
N ILE A 144 -7.62 -6.47 -21.37
CA ILE A 144 -7.86 -6.92 -20.00
C ILE A 144 -7.76 -8.45 -19.93
N ALA A 145 -8.38 -9.16 -20.88
CA ALA A 145 -8.28 -10.62 -21.00
C ALA A 145 -6.82 -11.08 -21.14
N LEU A 146 -6.03 -10.44 -22.00
CA LEU A 146 -4.61 -10.75 -22.19
C LEU A 146 -3.80 -10.59 -20.89
N ILE A 147 -4.02 -9.50 -20.16
CA ILE A 147 -3.33 -9.22 -18.89
C ILE A 147 -3.73 -10.22 -17.82
N THR A 148 -5.02 -10.55 -17.71
CA THR A 148 -5.50 -11.52 -16.71
C THR A 148 -4.89 -12.90 -16.93
N LEU A 149 -4.82 -13.37 -18.17
CA LEU A 149 -4.17 -14.64 -18.52
C LEU A 149 -2.66 -14.60 -18.26
N CYS A 150 -1.99 -13.51 -18.64
CA CYS A 150 -0.57 -13.33 -18.37
C CYS A 150 -0.27 -13.32 -16.86
N LEU A 151 -1.07 -12.60 -16.07
CA LEU A 151 -0.94 -12.57 -14.61
C LEU A 151 -1.22 -13.95 -13.99
N GLY A 152 -2.26 -14.65 -14.45
CA GLY A 152 -2.63 -15.99 -13.98
C GLY A 152 -1.56 -17.06 -14.24
N HIS A 153 -0.83 -16.93 -15.34
CA HIS A 153 0.28 -17.83 -15.66
C HIS A 153 1.53 -17.56 -14.82
N PHE A 154 1.96 -16.30 -14.73
CA PHE A 154 3.24 -15.94 -14.10
C PHE A 154 3.18 -15.83 -12.57
N PHE A 155 2.02 -15.50 -11.99
CA PHE A 155 1.84 -15.32 -10.55
C PHE A 155 0.94 -16.41 -9.96
N SER A 156 0.96 -16.55 -8.63
CA SER A 156 -0.03 -17.40 -7.95
C SER A 156 -1.41 -16.77 -8.03
N ARG A 157 -2.48 -17.59 -8.02
CA ARG A 157 -3.89 -17.12 -8.08
C ARG A 157 -4.17 -15.99 -7.10
N SER A 158 -3.72 -16.13 -5.85
CA SER A 158 -3.89 -15.11 -4.80
C SER A 158 -3.17 -13.79 -5.12
N MET A 159 -2.01 -13.82 -5.76
CA MET A 159 -1.28 -12.61 -6.16
C MET A 159 -1.85 -12.01 -7.43
N ALA A 160 -2.21 -12.82 -8.42
CA ALA A 160 -2.85 -12.36 -9.65
C ALA A 160 -4.16 -11.63 -9.37
N VAL A 161 -5.02 -12.19 -8.50
CA VAL A 161 -6.27 -11.55 -8.06
C VAL A 161 -5.99 -10.24 -7.30
N ARG A 162 -4.98 -10.21 -6.40
CA ARG A 162 -4.60 -8.98 -5.69
C ARG A 162 -4.09 -7.89 -6.62
N LEU A 163 -3.28 -8.23 -7.61
CA LEU A 163 -2.77 -7.29 -8.61
C LEU A 163 -3.91 -6.77 -9.50
N LEU A 164 -4.82 -7.64 -9.91
CA LEU A 164 -5.99 -7.26 -10.70
C LEU A 164 -6.94 -6.34 -9.91
N MET A 165 -7.15 -6.63 -8.63
CA MET A 165 -7.92 -5.77 -7.73
C MET A 165 -7.24 -4.40 -7.54
N ALA A 166 -5.91 -4.36 -7.41
CA ALA A 166 -5.17 -3.11 -7.34
C ALA A 166 -5.30 -2.28 -8.62
N LEU A 167 -5.20 -2.91 -9.80
CA LEU A 167 -5.44 -2.27 -11.11
C LEU A 167 -6.88 -1.73 -11.23
N TYR A 168 -7.87 -2.48 -10.75
CA TYR A 168 -9.26 -2.05 -10.70
C TYR A 168 -9.47 -0.85 -9.77
N LEU A 169 -8.99 -0.91 -8.53
CA LEU A 169 -9.08 0.20 -7.57
C LEU A 169 -8.37 1.44 -8.11
N PHE A 170 -7.22 1.27 -8.77
CA PHE A 170 -6.52 2.35 -9.43
C PHE A 170 -7.36 2.99 -10.54
N ALA A 171 -8.08 2.19 -11.34
CA ALA A 171 -9.01 2.70 -12.36
C ALA A 171 -10.19 3.49 -11.76
N VAL A 172 -10.72 3.06 -10.60
CA VAL A 172 -11.78 3.77 -9.87
C VAL A 172 -11.25 5.10 -9.28
N LEU A 173 -10.08 5.08 -8.63
CA LEU A 173 -9.46 6.26 -8.05
C LEU A 173 -9.13 7.32 -9.13
N TRP A 174 -8.79 6.88 -10.34
CA TRP A 174 -8.51 7.76 -11.46
C TRP A 174 -9.68 8.69 -11.83
N ILE A 175 -10.93 8.25 -11.63
CA ILE A 175 -12.13 9.05 -11.94
C ILE A 175 -12.33 10.19 -10.92
N LYS A 176 -11.89 9.99 -9.66
CA LYS A 176 -12.17 10.91 -8.55
C LYS A 176 -11.03 11.87 -8.21
N LEU A 177 -9.80 11.58 -8.63
CA LEU A 177 -8.62 12.34 -8.22
C LEU A 177 -8.19 13.36 -9.29
N PRO A 178 -8.33 14.68 -9.06
CA PRO A 178 -7.89 15.70 -10.01
C PRO A 178 -6.36 15.70 -10.24
N VAL A 179 -5.60 15.16 -9.27
CA VAL A 179 -4.13 15.01 -9.34
C VAL A 179 -3.69 14.09 -10.49
N MET A 180 -4.52 13.12 -10.89
CA MET A 180 -4.21 12.21 -12.00
C MET A 180 -4.24 12.91 -13.38
N SER A 181 -4.78 14.13 -13.43
CA SER A 181 -4.78 15.01 -14.60
C SER A 181 -3.56 15.92 -14.67
N CYS A 182 -2.58 15.80 -13.75
CA CYS A 182 -1.33 16.56 -13.74
C CYS A 182 -0.08 15.70 -14.07
N PRO A 183 0.96 16.27 -14.70
CA PRO A 183 2.24 15.57 -14.92
C PRO A 183 2.88 15.16 -13.57
N PRO A 184 3.53 13.98 -13.47
CA PRO A 184 3.82 12.99 -14.52
C PRO A 184 2.70 11.97 -14.77
N PHE A 185 1.65 11.95 -13.94
CA PHE A 185 0.61 10.91 -13.97
C PHE A 185 -0.24 10.93 -15.24
N VAL A 186 -0.36 12.07 -15.91
CA VAL A 186 -1.07 12.23 -17.20
C VAL A 186 -0.53 11.26 -18.28
N TYR A 187 0.75 10.90 -18.24
CA TYR A 187 1.35 10.00 -19.23
C TYR A 187 1.06 8.51 -18.98
N LEU A 188 0.47 8.17 -17.82
CA LEU A 188 0.18 6.79 -17.46
C LEU A 188 -1.12 6.33 -18.12
N THR A 189 -1.07 5.20 -18.82
CA THR A 189 -2.22 4.60 -19.51
C THR A 189 -2.84 3.50 -18.65
N GLY A 190 -4.04 3.75 -18.12
CA GLY A 190 -4.78 2.82 -17.28
C GLY A 190 -5.89 2.07 -18.01
N LEU A 191 -6.64 1.24 -17.27
CA LEU A 191 -7.79 0.49 -17.81
C LEU A 191 -8.84 1.40 -18.47
N ASN A 192 -9.03 2.60 -17.91
CA ASN A 192 -9.97 3.59 -18.42
C ASN A 192 -9.62 4.05 -19.83
N HIS A 193 -8.33 4.18 -20.18
CA HIS A 193 -7.90 4.60 -21.51
C HIS A 193 -8.07 3.51 -22.57
N TRP A 194 -8.07 2.24 -22.16
CA TRP A 194 -8.33 1.14 -23.11
C TRP A 194 -9.79 1.03 -23.46
N VAL A 195 -10.68 1.25 -22.50
CA VAL A 195 -12.12 1.07 -22.67
C VAL A 195 -12.78 2.34 -23.22
N PHE A 196 -12.46 3.51 -22.67
CA PHE A 196 -13.13 4.75 -23.02
C PHE A 196 -12.39 5.51 -24.10
N LEU A 197 -12.98 5.57 -25.28
CA LEU A 197 -12.46 6.35 -26.39
C LEU A 197 -12.34 7.84 -26.04
N LEU A 198 -13.27 8.37 -25.24
CA LEU A 198 -13.30 9.78 -24.85
C LEU A 198 -12.00 10.24 -24.16
N HIS A 199 -11.41 9.40 -23.31
CA HIS A 199 -10.14 9.71 -22.63
C HIS A 199 -8.95 9.79 -23.59
N ASN A 200 -9.02 9.09 -24.72
CA ASN A 200 -7.99 9.15 -25.77
C ASN A 200 -8.17 10.37 -26.68
N LEU A 201 -9.39 10.90 -26.81
CA LEU A 201 -9.72 12.06 -27.63
C LEU A 201 -9.57 13.40 -26.88
N ALA A 202 -9.47 13.37 -25.54
CA ALA A 202 -9.31 14.56 -24.71
C ALA A 202 -8.08 15.41 -25.08
N TYR A 203 -7.00 14.78 -25.53
CA TYR A 203 -5.81 15.47 -26.03
C TYR A 203 -5.33 14.80 -27.33
N PRO A 204 -4.82 15.57 -28.32
CA PRO A 204 -4.47 15.04 -29.64
C PRO A 204 -3.34 13.99 -29.59
N TRP A 205 -2.46 14.06 -28.59
CA TRP A 205 -1.33 13.15 -28.41
C TRP A 205 -1.66 11.91 -27.56
N ARG A 206 -2.84 11.84 -26.92
CA ARG A 206 -3.20 10.72 -26.02
C ARG A 206 -3.46 9.42 -26.78
N LEU A 207 -4.20 9.47 -27.88
CA LEU A 207 -4.49 8.30 -28.71
C LEU A 207 -3.23 7.64 -29.30
N PRO A 208 -2.27 8.38 -29.89
CA PRO A 208 -1.01 7.76 -30.33
C PRO A 208 -0.17 7.23 -29.15
N LEU A 209 -0.23 7.87 -27.98
CA LEU A 209 0.45 7.36 -26.79
C LEU A 209 -0.17 6.03 -26.31
N THR A 210 -1.50 5.94 -26.22
CA THR A 210 -2.18 4.74 -25.70
C THR A 210 -2.07 3.57 -26.65
N THR A 211 -2.06 3.82 -27.96
CA THR A 211 -1.74 2.80 -28.96
C THR A 211 -0.28 2.33 -28.86
N ALA A 212 0.69 3.24 -28.70
CA ALA A 212 2.10 2.87 -28.51
C ALA A 212 2.32 2.07 -27.22
N THR A 213 1.80 2.52 -26.07
CA THR A 213 2.00 1.83 -24.79
C THR A 213 1.30 0.48 -24.74
N SER A 214 0.09 0.37 -25.29
CA SER A 214 -0.64 -0.91 -25.38
C SER A 214 0.05 -1.91 -26.31
N ALA A 215 0.56 -1.46 -27.46
CA ALA A 215 1.33 -2.32 -28.37
C ALA A 215 2.62 -2.84 -27.72
N VAL A 216 3.37 -1.96 -27.03
CA VAL A 216 4.58 -2.35 -26.29
C VAL A 216 4.23 -3.35 -25.18
N LEU A 217 3.17 -3.08 -24.40
CA LEU A 217 2.73 -3.97 -23.33
C LEU A 217 2.32 -5.35 -23.88
N ALA A 218 1.53 -5.38 -24.95
CA ALA A 218 1.13 -6.62 -25.61
C ALA A 218 2.33 -7.40 -26.16
N ALA A 219 3.29 -6.72 -26.81
CA ALA A 219 4.51 -7.33 -27.31
C ALA A 219 5.36 -7.94 -26.17
N ILE A 220 5.48 -7.24 -25.04
CA ILE A 220 6.17 -7.75 -23.85
C ILE A 220 5.46 -9.01 -23.31
N MET A 221 4.13 -8.99 -23.19
CA MET A 221 3.37 -10.15 -22.71
C MET A 221 3.50 -11.35 -23.65
N VAL A 222 3.40 -11.14 -24.97
CA VAL A 222 3.59 -12.20 -25.97
C VAL A 222 5.02 -12.73 -25.95
N TRP A 223 6.03 -11.87 -25.82
CA TRP A 223 7.43 -12.27 -25.70
C TRP A 223 7.68 -13.08 -24.41
N LEU A 224 7.10 -12.65 -23.28
CA LEU A 224 7.20 -13.38 -22.02
C LEU A 224 6.60 -14.78 -22.13
N VAL A 225 5.41 -14.90 -22.74
CA VAL A 225 4.70 -16.17 -22.93
C VAL A 225 5.39 -17.08 -23.95
N THR A 226 6.08 -16.54 -24.96
CA THR A 226 6.72 -17.36 -25.99
C THR A 226 8.15 -17.76 -25.60
N CYS A 227 8.93 -16.83 -25.04
CA CYS A 227 10.35 -17.05 -24.74
C CYS A 227 10.65 -17.40 -23.27
N ARG A 228 9.79 -17.01 -22.33
CA ARG A 228 10.04 -17.10 -20.87
C ARG A 228 8.95 -17.86 -20.11
N TRP A 229 8.12 -18.66 -20.80
CA TRP A 229 6.97 -19.39 -20.23
C TRP A 229 7.30 -20.31 -19.04
N SER A 230 8.48 -20.94 -19.04
CA SER A 230 8.89 -21.82 -17.94
C SER A 230 9.24 -21.07 -16.65
N ARG A 231 9.44 -19.75 -16.73
CA ARG A 231 9.72 -18.90 -15.58
C ARG A 231 8.41 -18.46 -14.95
N ARG A 232 7.81 -19.30 -14.10
CA ARG A 232 6.90 -18.76 -13.08
C ARG A 232 7.69 -17.76 -12.26
N ILE A 233 7.17 -16.55 -12.10
CA ILE A 233 7.72 -15.57 -11.16
C ILE A 233 7.27 -16.05 -9.78
N ALA A 234 7.90 -17.13 -9.32
CA ALA A 234 7.91 -17.44 -7.93
C ALA A 234 8.61 -16.25 -7.27
N VAL A 235 7.86 -15.44 -6.51
CA VAL A 235 8.44 -14.59 -5.48
C VAL A 235 9.47 -15.47 -4.78
N PRO A 236 10.77 -15.10 -4.77
CA PRO A 236 11.82 -16.03 -4.39
C PRO A 236 11.57 -16.52 -2.96
N GLY A 237 10.95 -17.69 -2.87
CA GLY A 237 10.80 -18.49 -1.67
C GLY A 237 12.05 -19.33 -1.45
N ARG A 238 13.22 -18.91 -1.93
CA ARG A 238 14.48 -19.51 -1.51
C ARG A 238 14.87 -18.90 -0.18
N CYS A 239 14.32 -19.50 0.87
CA CYS A 239 14.80 -19.31 2.23
C CYS A 239 16.30 -19.60 2.24
N LYS A 240 17.11 -18.58 2.50
CA LYS A 240 18.43 -18.81 3.08
C LYS A 240 18.18 -19.63 4.35
N GLN A 241 18.72 -20.83 4.44
CA GLN A 241 18.64 -21.64 5.65
C GLN A 241 19.53 -20.96 6.72
N GLY A 242 18.96 -20.66 7.88
CA GLY A 242 19.70 -19.99 8.96
C GLY A 242 18.78 -19.37 10.02
N LEU A 243 19.34 -19.06 11.19
CA LEU A 243 18.60 -18.50 12.32
C LEU A 243 18.09 -17.07 12.07
N ALA A 244 18.93 -16.24 11.44
CA ALA A 244 18.61 -14.85 11.12
C ALA A 244 17.38 -14.70 10.21
N PRO A 245 17.23 -15.43 9.08
CA PRO A 245 16.03 -15.36 8.25
C PRO A 245 14.79 -15.95 8.93
N TYR A 246 14.94 -16.93 9.84
CA TYR A 246 13.84 -17.46 10.65
C TYR A 246 13.28 -16.40 11.62
N TYR A 247 14.14 -15.79 12.42
CA TYR A 247 13.73 -14.73 13.35
C TYR A 247 13.22 -13.48 12.63
N ARG A 248 13.82 -13.12 11.49
CA ARG A 248 13.30 -12.05 10.64
C ARG A 248 11.87 -12.33 10.18
N ARG A 249 11.52 -13.57 9.83
CA ARG A 249 10.14 -13.92 9.42
C ARG A 249 9.13 -13.78 10.57
N ILE A 250 9.54 -14.08 11.81
CA ILE A 250 8.65 -13.98 12.98
C ILE A 250 8.37 -12.52 13.32
N LEU A 251 9.40 -11.66 13.28
CA LEU A 251 9.28 -10.27 13.67
C LEU A 251 8.72 -9.39 12.53
N PHE A 252 9.22 -9.55 11.30
CA PHE A 252 8.80 -8.78 10.12
C PHE A 252 7.62 -9.42 9.38
N THR A 253 6.55 -9.74 10.11
CA THR A 253 5.28 -10.13 9.48
C THR A 253 4.60 -8.90 8.88
N SER A 254 3.84 -9.06 7.80
CA SER A 254 3.08 -7.96 7.19
C SER A 254 2.16 -7.27 8.20
N LYS A 255 1.61 -8.02 9.16
CA LYS A 255 0.78 -7.47 10.25
C LYS A 255 1.57 -6.54 11.16
N ASN A 256 2.73 -6.97 11.64
CA ASN A 256 3.55 -6.15 12.55
C ASN A 256 4.04 -4.87 11.83
N VAL A 257 4.49 -4.99 10.58
CA VAL A 257 4.95 -3.83 9.80
C VAL A 257 3.80 -2.87 9.53
N LEU A 258 2.59 -3.37 9.21
CA LEU A 258 1.41 -2.54 9.00
C LEU A 258 1.00 -1.80 10.28
N ILE A 259 1.06 -2.46 11.45
CA ILE A 259 0.81 -1.83 12.76
C ILE A 259 1.82 -0.70 13.01
N LEU A 260 3.11 -0.94 12.73
CA LEU A 260 4.17 0.06 12.92
C LEU A 260 3.98 1.28 12.01
N VAL A 261 3.74 1.05 10.72
CA VAL A 261 3.50 2.12 9.73
C VAL A 261 2.20 2.87 10.06
N GLY A 262 1.12 2.15 10.35
CA GLY A 262 -0.17 2.72 10.70
C GLY A 262 -0.11 3.59 11.95
N MET A 263 0.66 3.19 12.97
CA MET A 263 0.88 3.99 14.17
C MET A 263 1.61 5.30 13.86
N ILE A 264 2.71 5.25 13.11
CA ILE A 264 3.49 6.45 12.80
C ILE A 264 2.66 7.41 11.95
N LEU A 265 1.90 6.90 10.98
CA LEU A 265 0.94 7.69 10.21
C LEU A 265 -0.15 8.31 11.10
N LEU A 266 -0.69 7.53 12.04
CA LEU A 266 -1.71 8.02 12.96
C LEU A 266 -1.19 9.18 13.81
N VAL A 267 0.00 9.05 14.41
CA VAL A 267 0.56 10.10 15.26
C VAL A 267 0.98 11.33 14.45
N THR A 268 1.53 11.15 13.24
CA THR A 268 1.87 12.29 12.36
C THR A 268 0.62 13.05 11.90
N VAL A 269 -0.44 12.35 11.51
CA VAL A 269 -1.71 12.98 11.15
C VAL A 269 -2.34 13.65 12.37
N TRP A 270 -2.33 13.00 13.54
CA TRP A 270 -2.86 13.57 14.77
C TRP A 270 -2.13 14.85 15.19
N THR A 271 -0.80 14.84 15.18
CA THR A 271 0.02 16.02 15.50
C THR A 271 -0.23 17.18 14.53
N TRP A 272 -0.43 16.88 13.25
CA TRP A 272 -0.82 17.87 12.26
C TRP A 272 -2.20 18.47 12.51
N VAL A 273 -3.21 17.62 12.78
CA VAL A 273 -4.59 18.06 13.01
C VAL A 273 -4.71 18.84 14.32
N ALA A 274 -4.03 18.41 15.38
CA ALA A 274 -4.11 19.04 16.70
C ALA A 274 -3.31 20.35 16.78
N GLY A 275 -2.16 20.43 16.10
CA GLY A 275 -1.29 21.62 16.13
C GLY A 275 -1.62 22.65 15.04
N GLY A 276 -2.30 22.27 13.97
CA GLY A 276 -2.43 23.12 12.78
C GLY A 276 -1.12 23.25 12.00
N VAL A 277 -1.07 24.22 11.07
CA VAL A 277 0.11 24.45 10.22
C VAL A 277 1.29 24.88 11.11
N PRO A 278 2.44 24.17 11.06
CA PRO A 278 3.62 24.54 11.83
C PRO A 278 4.23 25.85 11.28
N GLU A 279 4.80 26.65 12.18
CA GLU A 279 5.43 27.93 11.80
C GLU A 279 6.79 27.70 11.12
N ASP A 280 7.55 26.73 11.64
CA ASP A 280 8.89 26.37 11.15
C ASP A 280 9.12 24.85 11.20
N SER A 281 10.20 24.37 10.57
CA SER A 281 10.59 22.95 10.65
C SER A 281 10.89 22.49 12.08
N ALA A 282 11.45 23.37 12.91
CA ALA A 282 11.76 23.08 14.30
C ALA A 282 10.49 22.91 15.14
N ASP A 283 9.48 23.76 14.90
CA ASP A 283 8.17 23.67 15.54
C ASP A 283 7.46 22.35 15.20
N TRP A 284 7.52 21.90 13.94
CA TRP A 284 7.04 20.56 13.56
C TRP A 284 7.73 19.44 14.34
N LEU A 285 9.07 19.46 14.41
CA LEU A 285 9.85 18.44 15.13
C LEU A 285 9.53 18.45 16.62
N ILE A 286 9.38 19.63 17.22
CA ILE A 286 9.01 19.78 18.62
C ILE A 286 7.62 19.19 18.86
N ARG A 287 6.62 19.54 18.05
CA ARG A 287 5.27 18.97 18.17
C ARG A 287 5.25 17.45 18.04
N LEU A 288 6.05 16.89 17.13
CA LEU A 288 6.12 15.46 16.88
C LEU A 288 6.80 14.68 18.04
N PHE A 289 7.82 15.27 18.68
CA PHE A 289 8.64 14.60 19.70
C PHE A 289 8.51 15.19 21.12
N ILE A 290 7.54 16.09 21.36
CA ILE A 290 7.38 16.81 22.64
C ILE A 290 7.21 15.86 23.82
N GLY A 291 6.42 14.80 23.64
CA GLY A 291 6.14 13.79 24.66
C GLY A 291 5.57 14.39 25.95
N HIS A 292 6.18 14.02 27.07
CA HIS A 292 5.80 14.47 28.42
C HIS A 292 7.05 14.94 29.18
N GLY A 293 6.94 16.04 29.92
CA GLY A 293 8.01 16.58 30.76
C GLY A 293 8.08 15.91 32.14
N THR A 294 8.74 16.54 33.11
CA THR A 294 8.85 16.04 34.49
C THR A 294 8.15 16.94 35.49
N GLY A 295 7.53 16.37 36.53
CA GLY A 295 6.96 17.13 37.64
C GLY A 295 5.57 17.72 37.42
N TYR A 296 4.91 17.38 36.30
CA TYR A 296 3.50 17.70 36.04
C TYR A 296 2.81 16.50 35.38
N PHE A 297 1.47 16.48 35.33
CA PHE A 297 0.73 15.41 34.67
C PHE A 297 -0.06 15.97 33.48
N TYR A 298 0.39 15.66 32.27
CA TYR A 298 -0.31 15.97 31.03
C TYR A 298 -0.74 14.68 30.32
N PRO A 299 -2.00 14.23 30.49
CA PRO A 299 -2.45 12.92 30.05
C PRO A 299 -2.18 12.62 28.57
N MET A 300 -2.43 13.59 27.69
CA MET A 300 -2.27 13.40 26.24
C MET A 300 -0.80 13.29 25.81
N GLY A 301 0.09 14.08 26.40
CA GLY A 301 1.53 13.98 26.12
C GLY A 301 2.13 12.68 26.64
N LEU A 302 1.67 12.23 27.82
CA LEU A 302 2.07 10.93 28.36
C LEU A 302 1.59 9.79 27.45
N LEU A 303 0.34 9.83 26.99
CA LEU A 303 -0.19 8.81 26.09
C LEU A 303 0.54 8.79 24.73
N THR A 304 0.89 9.96 24.20
CA THR A 304 1.67 10.10 22.96
C THR A 304 3.08 9.53 23.14
N LEU A 305 3.73 9.82 24.27
CA LEU A 305 5.03 9.28 24.66
C LEU A 305 4.98 7.74 24.74
N LEU A 306 4.01 7.20 25.49
CA LEU A 306 3.79 5.76 25.66
C LEU A 306 3.52 5.07 24.32
N THR A 307 2.70 5.67 23.46
CA THR A 307 2.40 5.11 22.13
C THR A 307 3.65 5.05 21.27
N MET A 308 4.46 6.11 21.27
CA MET A 308 5.69 6.17 20.50
C MET A 308 6.76 5.20 21.02
N GLU A 309 6.86 4.96 22.32
CA GLU A 309 7.94 4.15 22.91
C GLU A 309 7.57 2.68 23.12
N LEU A 310 6.36 2.38 23.60
CA LEU A 310 5.97 1.02 23.96
C LEU A 310 5.38 0.23 22.79
N LEU A 311 4.67 0.87 21.86
CA LEU A 311 4.02 0.14 20.77
C LEU A 311 5.03 -0.50 19.80
N PRO A 312 6.16 0.12 19.44
CA PRO A 312 7.23 -0.55 18.68
C PRO A 312 7.84 -1.76 19.40
N LEU A 313 7.81 -1.75 20.74
CA LEU A 313 8.32 -2.83 21.58
C LEU A 313 7.35 -4.01 21.71
N TRP A 314 6.07 -3.82 21.42
CA TRP A 314 5.06 -4.88 21.54
C TRP A 314 5.36 -6.09 20.62
N PRO A 315 5.62 -5.92 19.31
CA PRO A 315 6.05 -7.02 18.45
C PRO A 315 7.39 -7.66 18.89
N LEU A 316 8.30 -6.87 19.46
CA LEU A 316 9.59 -7.35 19.98
C LEU A 316 9.39 -8.26 21.19
N GLY A 317 8.56 -7.87 22.15
CA GLY A 317 8.21 -8.71 23.30
C GLY A 317 7.61 -10.04 22.87
N GLY A 318 6.61 -10.01 21.97
CA GLY A 318 6.00 -11.23 21.43
C GLY A 318 6.99 -12.12 20.65
N PHE A 319 7.95 -11.52 19.94
CA PHE A 319 9.04 -12.22 19.27
C PHE A 319 9.97 -12.91 20.28
N CYS A 320 10.41 -12.19 21.32
CA CYS A 320 11.31 -12.72 22.34
C CYS A 320 10.68 -13.90 23.09
N THR A 321 9.40 -13.82 23.48
CA THR A 321 8.70 -14.93 24.16
C THR A 321 8.62 -16.17 23.27
N ARG A 322 8.34 -16.00 21.97
CA ARG A 322 8.30 -17.12 21.01
C ARG A 322 9.67 -17.72 20.74
N ALA A 323 10.73 -16.90 20.79
CA ALA A 323 12.08 -17.36 20.57
C ALA A 323 12.63 -18.16 21.76
N VAL A 324 12.14 -17.91 22.97
CA VAL A 324 12.52 -18.62 24.21
C VAL A 324 11.66 -19.86 24.47
N GLY A 325 10.37 -19.87 24.08
CA GLY A 325 9.45 -21.00 24.33
C GLY A 325 9.85 -22.35 23.71
N GLU A 326 9.20 -23.44 24.16
CA GLU A 326 9.50 -24.89 24.02
C GLU A 326 10.04 -25.40 22.67
N ARG A 327 9.83 -24.69 21.56
CA ARG A 327 10.43 -25.03 20.25
C ARG A 327 11.90 -24.64 20.13
N SER A 328 12.43 -23.85 21.08
CA SER A 328 13.82 -23.43 21.17
C SER A 328 14.75 -24.54 21.66
N ILE A 329 14.24 -25.49 22.45
CA ILE A 329 15.01 -26.62 23.00
C ILE A 329 15.54 -27.53 21.88
N PHE A 330 14.73 -27.78 20.84
CA PHE A 330 15.18 -28.54 19.67
C PHE A 330 16.18 -27.77 18.79
N LEU A 331 16.17 -26.44 18.85
CA LEU A 331 17.12 -25.55 18.15
C LEU A 331 18.44 -25.43 18.92
N THR A 332 18.41 -25.37 20.26
CA THR A 332 19.61 -25.34 21.10
C THR A 332 20.39 -26.65 21.05
N VAL A 333 19.72 -27.80 20.93
CA VAL A 333 20.36 -29.11 20.73
C VAL A 333 21.10 -29.20 19.38
N ARG A 334 20.65 -28.47 18.35
CA ARG A 334 21.30 -28.43 17.03
C ARG A 334 22.36 -27.35 16.88
N LEU A 335 22.39 -26.33 17.75
CA LEU A 335 23.30 -25.19 17.65
C LEU A 335 24.41 -25.27 18.70
N LYS A 336 25.65 -25.38 18.21
CA LYS A 336 26.85 -25.58 19.04
C LYS A 336 27.18 -24.42 20.00
N ARG A 337 26.58 -23.23 19.88
CA ARG A 337 26.91 -22.04 20.71
C ARG A 337 25.68 -21.19 21.08
N ARG A 338 25.46 -21.01 22.38
CA ARG A 338 24.37 -20.17 22.95
C ARG A 338 24.50 -18.68 22.60
N ASN A 339 25.74 -18.21 22.37
CA ASN A 339 26.01 -16.83 21.98
C ASN A 339 25.45 -16.47 20.59
N ASP A 340 25.40 -17.44 19.68
CA ASP A 340 24.90 -17.20 18.32
C ASP A 340 23.38 -16.94 18.32
N ILE A 341 22.66 -17.53 19.27
CA ILE A 341 21.22 -17.32 19.47
C ILE A 341 20.96 -15.93 20.05
N LEU A 342 21.69 -15.54 21.10
CA LEU A 342 21.56 -14.19 21.66
C LEU A 342 21.95 -13.13 20.62
N TRP A 343 23.04 -13.33 19.90
CA TRP A 343 23.49 -12.40 18.88
C TRP A 343 22.43 -12.23 17.78
N ALA A 344 21.81 -13.33 17.33
CA ALA A 344 20.75 -13.26 16.33
C ALA A 344 19.47 -12.60 16.86
N LEU A 345 19.10 -12.82 18.12
CA LEU A 345 17.99 -12.13 18.79
C LEU A 345 18.23 -10.62 18.86
N LEU A 346 19.42 -10.22 19.32
CA LEU A 346 19.83 -8.82 19.39
C LEU A 346 19.85 -8.22 17.99
N HIS A 347 20.51 -8.85 17.02
CA HIS A 347 20.63 -8.34 15.66
C HIS A 347 19.25 -8.13 14.99
N THR A 348 18.34 -9.10 15.14
CA THR A 348 16.99 -9.01 14.57
C THR A 348 16.12 -7.96 15.27
N GLY A 349 16.26 -7.82 16.60
CA GLY A 349 15.63 -6.74 17.35
C GLY A 349 16.12 -5.36 16.93
N HIS A 350 17.45 -5.19 16.76
CA HIS A 350 18.02 -3.93 16.29
C HIS A 350 17.57 -3.57 14.87
N LEU A 351 17.49 -4.54 13.96
CA LEU A 351 16.95 -4.29 12.62
C LEU A 351 15.50 -3.77 12.64
N TRP A 352 14.68 -4.25 13.58
CA TRP A 352 13.32 -3.76 13.76
C TRP A 352 13.28 -2.32 14.29
N ILE A 353 14.13 -2.02 15.27
CA ILE A 353 14.28 -0.67 15.81
C ILE A 353 14.78 0.29 14.73
N LEU A 354 15.73 -0.14 13.87
CA LEU A 354 16.19 0.64 12.73
C LEU A 354 15.09 0.90 11.70
N LEU A 355 14.21 -0.08 11.43
CA LEU A 355 13.04 0.14 10.57
C LEU A 355 12.11 1.20 11.18
N TYR A 356 11.83 1.11 12.48
CA TYR A 356 11.06 2.13 13.21
C TYR A 356 11.71 3.52 13.09
N GLY A 357 13.03 3.61 13.28
CA GLY A 357 13.79 4.85 13.10
C GLY A 357 13.69 5.42 11.70
N GLY A 358 13.81 4.58 10.67
CA GLY A 358 13.64 5.00 9.28
C GLY A 358 12.24 5.51 8.95
N LEU A 359 11.20 4.96 9.59
CA LEU A 359 9.84 5.47 9.45
C LEU A 359 9.65 6.79 10.23
N LEU A 360 10.27 6.94 11.39
CA LEU A 360 10.28 8.18 12.15
C LEU A 360 11.02 9.31 11.42
N THR A 361 12.14 9.04 10.75
CA THR A 361 12.82 10.07 9.94
C THR A 361 11.95 10.53 8.78
N LEU A 362 11.24 9.62 8.13
CA LEU A 362 10.25 9.98 7.09
C LEU A 362 9.14 10.87 7.67
N ALA A 363 8.59 10.51 8.83
CA ALA A 363 7.61 11.31 9.55
C ALA A 363 8.12 12.72 9.95
N ALA A 364 9.40 12.82 10.31
CA ALA A 364 10.04 14.07 10.67
C ALA A 364 10.31 14.99 9.46
N ILE A 365 10.62 14.42 8.29
CA ILE A 365 11.09 15.16 7.10
C ILE A 365 9.98 15.47 6.10
N ILE A 366 9.01 14.56 5.89
CA ILE A 366 8.00 14.70 4.84
C ILE A 366 7.15 15.97 5.03
N PRO A 367 6.59 16.27 6.22
CA PRO A 367 5.70 17.43 6.36
C PRO A 367 6.41 18.80 6.17
N PRO A 368 7.62 19.05 6.73
CA PRO A 368 8.37 20.25 6.41
C PRO A 368 8.74 20.37 4.92
N LEU A 369 9.05 19.26 4.26
CA LEU A 369 9.36 19.24 2.83
C LEU A 369 8.14 19.61 1.96
N LEU A 370 6.94 19.15 2.34
CA LEU A 370 5.69 19.51 1.67
C LEU A 370 5.36 21.02 1.80
N LEU A 371 5.80 21.64 2.90
CA LEU A 371 5.63 23.08 3.16
C LEU A 371 6.79 23.95 2.65
N ASN A 372 7.81 23.36 2.02
CA ASN A 372 9.04 24.02 1.57
C ASN A 372 9.83 24.73 2.68
N PHE A 373 9.78 24.22 3.92
CA PHE A 373 10.58 24.77 5.01
C PHE A 373 12.06 24.31 4.93
N PRO A 374 13.02 25.16 5.35
CA PRO A 374 14.41 24.75 5.46
C PRO A 374 14.54 23.65 6.52
N LEU A 375 15.15 22.52 6.16
CA LEU A 375 15.19 21.35 7.02
C LEU A 375 16.29 21.49 8.09
N ASP A 376 15.91 21.54 9.37
CA ASP A 376 16.84 21.40 10.49
C ASP A 376 17.29 19.94 10.67
N ARG A 377 18.33 19.57 9.92
CA ARG A 377 18.90 18.21 9.92
C ARG A 377 19.51 17.84 11.28
N GLY A 378 20.01 18.82 12.02
CA GLY A 378 20.66 18.61 13.31
C GLY A 378 19.65 18.18 14.37
N LEU A 379 18.58 18.96 14.52
CA LEU A 379 17.50 18.67 15.46
C LEU A 379 16.77 17.37 15.11
N ALA A 380 16.47 17.14 13.82
CA ALA A 380 15.82 15.91 13.38
C ALA A 380 16.67 14.67 13.66
N ALA A 381 17.98 14.71 13.38
CA ALA A 381 18.89 13.62 13.66
C ALA A 381 19.05 13.36 15.16
N ALA A 382 19.15 14.42 15.97
CA ALA A 382 19.24 14.32 17.42
C ALA A 382 17.97 13.71 18.03
N ALA A 383 16.79 14.21 17.67
CA ALA A 383 15.51 13.73 18.19
C ALA A 383 15.25 12.26 17.83
N VAL A 384 15.43 11.88 16.56
CA VAL A 384 15.25 10.49 16.13
C VAL A 384 16.33 9.58 16.72
N GLY A 385 17.58 10.04 16.79
CA GLY A 385 18.68 9.28 17.38
C GLY A 385 18.47 8.97 18.86
N LEU A 386 18.07 9.97 19.66
CA LEU A 386 17.69 9.79 21.06
C LEU A 386 16.51 8.84 21.20
N LYS A 387 15.49 8.95 20.35
CA LYS A 387 14.33 8.05 20.36
C LYS A 387 14.72 6.60 20.10
N LEU A 388 15.58 6.37 19.12
CA LEU A 388 16.08 5.03 18.80
C LEU A 388 16.88 4.43 19.96
N LEU A 389 17.71 5.24 20.61
CA LEU A 389 18.54 4.80 21.72
C LEU A 389 17.68 4.45 22.95
N ASP A 390 16.65 5.24 23.25
CA ASP A 390 15.69 5.00 24.33
C ASP A 390 14.91 3.70 24.10
N VAL A 391 14.33 3.53 22.90
CA VAL A 391 13.62 2.29 22.52
C VAL A 391 14.56 1.07 22.53
N ALA A 392 15.83 1.23 22.12
CA ALA A 392 16.82 0.16 22.19
C ALA A 392 17.17 -0.22 23.64
N PHE A 393 17.33 0.75 24.52
CA PHE A 393 17.51 0.52 25.96
C PHE A 393 16.30 -0.24 26.55
N GLN A 394 15.09 0.19 26.25
CA GLN A 394 13.86 -0.47 26.72
C GLN A 394 13.72 -1.90 26.17
N PHE A 395 14.12 -2.15 24.92
CA PHE A 395 14.18 -3.50 24.38
C PHE A 395 15.14 -4.40 25.17
N LEU A 396 16.33 -3.91 25.53
CA LEU A 396 17.26 -4.67 26.38
C LEU A 396 16.73 -4.88 27.80
N LEU A 397 15.97 -3.93 28.34
CA LEU A 397 15.29 -4.09 29.63
C LEU A 397 14.26 -5.22 29.56
N ILE A 398 13.45 -5.28 28.49
CA ILE A 398 12.49 -6.37 28.28
C ILE A 398 13.20 -7.71 28.14
N LEU A 399 14.29 -7.76 27.37
CA LEU A 399 15.07 -8.98 27.17
C LEU A 399 15.76 -9.44 28.46
N SER A 400 16.27 -8.51 29.27
CA SER A 400 16.91 -8.85 30.55
C SER A 400 15.91 -9.36 31.58
N ALA A 401 14.73 -8.74 31.67
CA ALA A 401 13.63 -9.23 32.49
C ALA A 401 13.17 -10.63 32.05
N LEU A 402 13.04 -10.87 30.73
CA LEU A 402 12.73 -12.19 30.18
C LEU A 402 13.76 -13.25 30.60
N CYS A 403 15.05 -12.91 30.67
CA CYS A 403 16.10 -13.82 31.14
C CYS A 403 15.94 -14.20 32.63
N ILE A 404 15.26 -13.38 33.43
CA ILE A 404 15.12 -13.58 34.88
C ILE A 404 13.79 -14.26 35.20
N THR A 405 12.70 -13.82 34.59
CA THR A 405 11.33 -14.23 34.94
C THR A 405 10.77 -15.30 33.99
N GLY A 406 11.40 -15.55 32.84
CA GLY A 406 10.87 -16.42 31.79
C GLY A 406 9.72 -15.81 30.99
N HIS A 407 9.24 -14.61 31.34
CA HIS A 407 8.11 -13.95 30.70
C HIS A 407 8.45 -12.51 30.26
N ALA A 408 8.29 -12.20 28.97
CA ALA A 408 8.55 -10.85 28.45
C ALA A 408 7.54 -9.81 28.95
N THR A 409 6.37 -10.26 29.42
CA THR A 409 5.33 -9.40 30.02
C THR A 409 5.85 -8.66 31.24
N ALA A 410 6.68 -9.30 32.08
CA ALA A 410 7.29 -8.67 33.25
C ALA A 410 8.18 -7.49 32.84
N GLY A 411 8.97 -7.65 31.78
CA GLY A 411 9.81 -6.59 31.23
C GLY A 411 9.00 -5.43 30.65
N PHE A 412 7.90 -5.73 29.97
CA PHE A 412 7.01 -4.69 29.42
C PHE A 412 6.31 -3.89 30.53
N VAL A 413 5.86 -4.56 31.59
CA VAL A 413 5.29 -3.91 32.78
C VAL A 413 6.34 -3.04 33.48
N ALA A 414 7.58 -3.52 33.60
CA ALA A 414 8.68 -2.73 34.17
C ALA A 414 8.97 -1.46 33.34
N ALA A 415 9.02 -1.58 32.01
CA ALA A 415 9.17 -0.42 31.13
C ALA A 415 8.01 0.57 31.30
N LEU A 416 6.76 0.09 31.34
CA LEU A 416 5.57 0.92 31.55
C LEU A 416 5.61 1.66 32.90
N LEU A 417 5.93 0.97 34.00
CA LEU A 417 6.07 1.58 35.33
C LEU A 417 7.15 2.66 35.35
N LEU A 418 8.26 2.46 34.64
CA LEU A 418 9.34 3.45 34.56
C LEU A 418 8.91 4.72 33.80
N HIS A 419 8.00 4.62 32.83
CA HIS A 419 7.37 5.80 32.22
C HIS A 419 6.43 6.53 33.18
N PHE A 420 5.66 5.81 34.01
CA PHE A 420 4.81 6.45 35.01
C PHE A 420 5.62 7.20 36.07
N LEU A 421 6.85 6.76 36.36
CA LEU A 421 7.75 7.49 37.23
C LEU A 421 8.15 8.88 36.68
N CYS A 422 8.00 9.12 35.37
CA CYS A 422 8.28 10.43 34.76
C CYS A 422 7.32 11.54 35.22
N VAL A 423 6.17 11.19 35.83
CA VAL A 423 5.27 12.17 36.46
C VAL A 423 5.91 12.83 37.67
N PHE A 424 6.79 12.11 38.38
CA PHE A 424 7.53 12.67 39.50
C PHE A 424 8.61 13.65 39.01
N PRO A 425 9.03 14.62 39.84
CA PRO A 425 10.07 15.61 39.51
C PRO A 425 11.48 15.00 39.56
N ILE A 426 11.69 13.86 38.90
CA ILE A 426 12.98 13.16 38.81
C ILE A 426 13.46 13.26 37.37
N SER A 427 14.35 14.22 37.10
CA SER A 427 14.83 14.51 35.75
C SER A 427 15.60 13.34 35.12
N TRP A 428 16.37 12.59 35.92
CA TRP A 428 17.34 11.58 35.43
C TRP A 428 16.78 10.18 35.15
N LEU A 429 15.46 9.98 35.17
CA LEU A 429 14.85 8.67 34.90
C LEU A 429 15.08 8.23 33.45
N PRO A 430 15.69 7.06 33.17
CA PRO A 430 16.22 6.73 31.85
C PRO A 430 15.16 6.47 30.76
N THR A 431 13.97 5.95 31.09
CA THR A 431 12.91 5.79 30.10
C THR A 431 12.21 7.11 29.82
N GLY A 432 11.92 7.35 28.55
CA GLY A 432 11.25 8.57 28.10
C GLY A 432 12.15 9.81 28.15
N ILE A 433 13.48 9.66 28.31
CA ILE A 433 14.43 10.79 28.22
C ILE A 433 14.47 11.35 26.80
N SER A 434 14.14 10.53 25.80
CA SER A 434 14.03 10.97 24.41
C SER A 434 12.91 12.00 24.15
N SER A 435 12.05 12.26 25.14
CA SER A 435 11.04 13.31 25.13
C SER A 435 11.68 14.71 25.06
N LEU A 436 11.38 15.49 24.02
CA LEU A 436 11.94 16.84 23.88
C LEU A 436 11.51 17.78 25.03
N ALA A 437 10.36 17.54 25.67
CA ALA A 437 9.93 18.32 26.84
C ALA A 437 10.85 18.16 28.06
N ARG A 438 11.73 17.15 28.08
CA ARG A 438 12.70 16.94 29.18
C ARG A 438 14.09 17.48 28.84
N LEU A 439 14.36 17.69 27.55
CA LEU A 439 15.64 18.18 27.07
C LEU A 439 15.71 19.70 27.15
N ASP A 440 16.88 20.20 27.51
CA ASP A 440 17.20 21.61 27.58
C ASP A 440 17.42 22.15 26.16
N PHE A 441 16.34 22.59 25.51
CA PHE A 441 16.38 23.39 24.28
C PHE A 441 15.79 24.77 24.58
N PRO A 442 16.17 25.83 23.85
CA PRO A 442 15.66 27.19 24.10
C PRO A 442 14.13 27.31 24.06
N GLN A 443 13.48 26.40 23.33
CA GLN A 443 12.03 26.35 23.13
C GLN A 443 11.33 25.36 24.09
N THR A 444 12.08 24.53 24.83
CA THR A 444 11.54 23.55 25.77
C THR A 444 12.12 23.79 27.16
N GLY A 445 11.29 24.04 28.17
CA GLY A 445 11.73 24.27 29.57
C GLY A 445 12.29 23.03 30.28
N GLY A 446 12.97 22.14 29.56
CA GLY A 446 13.58 20.92 30.08
C GLY A 446 14.87 21.21 30.85
N THR A 447 15.40 20.18 31.51
CA THR A 447 16.52 20.33 32.47
C THR A 447 17.79 19.58 32.07
N ILE A 448 17.70 18.67 31.09
CA ILE A 448 18.81 17.79 30.72
C ILE A 448 19.35 18.15 29.35
N PRO A 449 20.66 18.40 29.20
CA PRO A 449 21.24 18.61 27.88
C PRO A 449 21.19 17.31 27.05
N GLY A 450 20.81 17.41 25.78
CA GLY A 450 20.63 16.25 24.88
C GLY A 450 21.85 15.32 24.81
N ALA A 451 23.06 15.87 24.93
CA ALA A 451 24.29 15.07 24.98
C ALA A 451 24.38 14.20 26.26
N ALA A 452 24.02 14.73 27.43
CA ALA A 452 24.05 13.97 28.68
C ALA A 452 22.99 12.85 28.67
N ALA A 453 21.81 13.15 28.12
CA ALA A 453 20.77 12.15 27.88
C ALA A 453 21.25 11.00 27.01
N ALA A 454 21.91 11.29 25.89
CA ALA A 454 22.47 10.28 25.00
C ALA A 454 23.56 9.44 25.68
N VAL A 455 24.46 10.07 26.45
CA VAL A 455 25.52 9.36 27.19
C VAL A 455 24.93 8.43 28.24
N LEU A 456 23.93 8.87 29.00
CA LEU A 456 23.25 8.06 30.02
C LEU A 456 22.60 6.82 29.40
N LEU A 457 21.81 7.01 28.33
CA LEU A 457 21.16 5.91 27.63
C LEU A 457 22.18 4.94 27.01
N ALA A 458 23.26 5.45 26.42
CA ALA A 458 24.32 4.62 25.84
C ALA A 458 25.06 3.80 26.91
N ALA A 459 25.36 4.40 28.07
CA ALA A 459 26.01 3.72 29.18
C ALA A 459 25.13 2.59 29.74
N LEU A 460 23.84 2.85 29.96
CA LEU A 460 22.88 1.86 30.43
C LEU A 460 22.64 0.74 29.39
N TYR A 461 22.55 1.11 28.12
CA TYR A 461 22.47 0.15 27.01
C TYR A 461 23.69 -0.79 27.02
N LEU A 462 24.91 -0.25 27.08
CA LEU A 462 26.15 -1.05 27.14
C LEU A 462 26.19 -1.96 28.36
N ALA A 463 25.81 -1.45 29.54
CA ALA A 463 25.75 -2.24 30.76
C ALA A 463 24.81 -3.44 30.64
N LEU A 464 23.62 -3.25 30.04
CA LEU A 464 22.65 -4.33 29.81
C LEU A 464 23.15 -5.34 28.77
N VAL A 465 23.79 -4.90 27.69
CA VAL A 465 24.41 -5.80 26.70
C VAL A 465 25.47 -6.67 27.37
N LEU A 466 26.39 -6.07 28.14
CA LEU A 466 27.43 -6.80 28.86
C LEU A 466 26.85 -7.82 29.84
N TRP A 467 25.81 -7.43 30.58
CA TRP A 467 25.11 -8.34 31.49
C TRP A 467 24.42 -9.50 30.74
N LEU A 468 23.79 -9.22 29.60
CA LEU A 468 23.13 -10.24 28.77
C LEU A 468 24.14 -11.28 28.28
N TYR A 469 25.29 -10.85 27.73
CA TYR A 469 26.34 -11.77 27.27
C TYR A 469 27.00 -12.54 28.41
N GLY A 470 27.22 -11.92 29.58
CA GLY A 470 27.89 -12.56 30.71
C GLY A 470 27.01 -13.51 31.52
N ARG A 471 25.78 -13.08 31.86
CA ARG A 471 24.87 -13.79 32.79
C ARG A 471 23.52 -14.14 32.15
N GLY A 472 22.98 -13.29 31.28
CA GLY A 472 21.66 -13.50 30.65
C GLY A 472 21.58 -14.81 29.85
N ILE A 473 22.60 -15.10 29.02
CA ILE A 473 22.68 -16.35 28.23
C ILE A 473 22.61 -17.60 29.11
N LYS A 474 23.23 -17.57 30.29
CA LYS A 474 23.23 -18.73 31.19
C LYS A 474 21.83 -18.99 31.75
N ARG A 475 21.08 -17.93 32.08
CA ARG A 475 19.73 -18.04 32.64
C ARG A 475 18.67 -18.38 31.59
N LEU A 476 18.78 -17.83 30.38
CA LEU A 476 17.83 -18.07 29.28
C LEU A 476 17.74 -19.54 28.84
N PHE A 477 18.80 -20.33 29.05
CA PHE A 477 18.94 -21.70 28.52
C PHE A 477 19.28 -22.76 29.59
N ASN A 478 19.15 -22.45 30.87
CA ASN A 478 19.34 -23.41 31.97
C ASN A 478 18.02 -23.81 32.66
N HIS A 479 16.89 -23.63 31.99
CA HIS A 479 15.59 -24.15 32.43
C HIS A 479 15.29 -25.49 31.79
#